data_AF-R4KLQ5-F1
#
_entry.id   AF-R4KLQ5-F1
#
_cell.length_a   1.000
_cell.length_b   1.000
_cell.length_c   1.000
_cell.angle_alpha   90.00
_cell.angle_beta   90.00
_cell.angle_gamma   90.00
#
_symmetry.space_group_name_H-M   'P 1'
#
loop_
_entity.id
_entity.type
_entity.pdbx_description
1 polymer ?
#
loop_
_entity_poly.entity_id
_entity_poly.type
_entity_poly.pdbx_seq_one_letter_code
_entity_poly.pdbx_strand_id
1 'polypeptide(L)'
;MYNTLINIYNSIHNIESKLNHLECKYPHIVKEDDATKVYNLLAELCEETNILGNLIDAFLQLNTPTLITINILLTNELNSNNNNKKVTEDLLIFKKIVEELILLKK
;
A
#
# COMPACT_ATOMS: atom_id res chain seq x y z
N MET A 1 2.90 -5.73 -9.84
CA MET A 1 2.59 -5.41 -8.43
C MET A 1 3.76 -5.71 -7.47
N TYR A 2 4.36 -6.91 -7.51
CA TYR A 2 5.50 -7.27 -6.65
C TYR A 2 6.73 -6.33 -6.80
N ASN A 3 7.13 -6.00 -8.03
CA ASN A 3 8.21 -5.03 -8.29
C ASN A 3 7.91 -3.64 -7.73
N THR A 4 6.64 -3.24 -7.66
CA THR A 4 6.23 -1.94 -7.13
C THR A 4 6.42 -1.87 -5.62
N LEU A 5 6.01 -2.92 -4.88
CA LEU A 5 6.20 -3.01 -3.44
C LEU A 5 7.69 -3.00 -3.08
N ILE A 6 8.51 -3.79 -3.79
CA ILE A 6 9.97 -3.79 -3.63
C ILE A 6 10.56 -2.40 -3.87
N ASN A 7 10.13 -1.70 -4.92
CA ASN A 7 10.60 -0.36 -5.21
C ASN A 7 10.22 0.65 -4.11
N ILE A 8 9.04 0.51 -3.50
CA ILE A 8 8.63 1.33 -2.35
C ILE A 8 9.55 1.06 -1.17
N TYR A 9 9.78 -0.20 -0.80
CA TYR A 9 10.71 -0.56 0.28
C TYR A 9 12.12 -0.02 0.06
N ASN A 10 12.66 -0.18 -1.14
CA ASN A 10 13.99 0.34 -1.50
C ASN A 10 14.04 1.88 -1.43
N SER A 11 12.94 2.55 -1.78
CA SER A 11 12.84 4.02 -1.70
C SER A 11 12.78 4.50 -0.26
N ILE A 12 11.98 3.85 0.59
CA ILE A 12 11.92 4.13 2.03
C ILE A 12 13.32 4.00 2.64
N HIS A 13 13.99 2.86 2.41
CA HIS A 13 15.32 2.61 2.94
C HIS A 13 16.37 3.64 2.48
N ASN A 14 16.30 4.06 1.21
CA ASN A 14 17.17 5.11 0.69
C ASN A 14 16.94 6.46 1.37
N ILE A 15 15.70 6.80 1.69
CA ILE A 15 15.36 8.06 2.37
C ILE A 15 15.85 8.00 3.83
N GLU A 16 15.58 6.91 4.54
CA GLU A 16 16.06 6.70 5.92
C GLU A 16 17.58 6.85 6.03
N SER A 17 18.32 6.24 5.10
CA SER A 17 19.78 6.32 5.03
C SER A 17 20.27 7.76 4.80
N LYS A 18 19.63 8.51 3.90
CA LYS A 18 19.96 9.91 3.64
C LYS A 18 19.66 10.82 4.83
N LEU A 19 18.54 10.59 5.53
CA LEU A 19 18.18 11.33 6.74
C LEU A 19 19.21 11.11 7.84
N ASN A 20 19.58 9.86 8.09
CA ASN A 20 20.59 9.50 9.09
C ASN A 20 21.93 10.16 8.77
N HIS A 21 22.32 10.19 7.48
CA HIS A 21 23.54 10.89 7.05
C HIS A 21 23.46 12.40 7.31
N LEU A 22 22.31 13.04 7.09
CA LEU A 22 22.10 14.46 7.32
C LEU A 22 22.14 14.81 8.82
N GLU A 23 21.48 14.01 9.67
CA GLU A 23 21.55 14.16 11.13
C GLU A 23 22.98 14.03 11.64
N CYS A 24 23.71 13.01 11.18
CA CYS A 24 25.10 12.80 11.56
C CYS A 24 26.01 13.97 11.10
N LYS A 25 25.79 14.49 9.89
CA LYS A 25 26.66 15.52 9.28
C LYS A 25 26.36 16.93 9.77
N TYR A 26 25.09 17.22 10.08
CA TYR A 26 24.62 18.55 10.46
C TYR A 26 23.73 18.52 11.72
N PRO A 27 24.23 18.00 12.85
CA PRO A 27 23.43 17.79 14.06
C PRO A 27 22.91 19.09 14.71
N HIS A 28 23.50 20.22 14.36
CA HIS A 28 23.12 21.56 14.84
C HIS A 28 22.12 22.27 13.92
N ILE A 29 21.86 21.72 12.73
CA ILE A 29 20.91 22.26 11.73
C ILE A 29 19.62 21.44 11.74
N VAL A 30 19.76 20.11 11.79
CA VAL A 30 18.61 19.20 11.84
C VAL A 30 18.08 19.19 13.26
N LYS A 31 16.86 19.70 13.44
CA LYS A 31 16.16 19.56 14.72
C LYS A 31 15.69 18.12 14.86
N GLU A 32 15.93 17.54 16.03
CA GLU A 32 15.54 16.17 16.37
C GLU A 32 14.04 15.92 16.10
N ASP A 33 13.18 16.92 16.37
CA ASP A 33 11.73 16.85 16.10
C ASP A 33 11.37 16.75 14.61
N ASP A 34 12.15 17.33 13.71
CA ASP A 34 11.84 17.36 12.28
C ASP A 34 12.18 16.03 11.62
N ALA A 35 13.32 15.43 11.98
CA ALA A 35 13.71 14.12 11.48
C ALA A 35 12.87 12.99 12.11
N THR A 36 12.54 13.08 13.40
CA THR A 36 11.65 12.12 14.08
C THR A 36 10.28 12.03 13.39
N LYS A 37 9.69 13.16 12.99
CA LYS A 37 8.42 13.17 12.23
C LYS A 37 8.54 12.43 10.90
N VAL A 38 9.64 12.64 10.17
CA VAL A 38 9.85 11.98 8.89
C VAL A 38 10.07 10.48 9.09
N TYR A 39 10.83 10.06 10.10
CA TYR A 39 10.99 8.65 10.45
C TYR A 39 9.65 7.98 10.79
N ASN A 40 8.79 8.64 11.57
CA ASN A 40 7.47 8.10 11.90
C ASN A 40 6.59 7.93 10.64
N LEU A 41 6.56 8.92 9.74
CA LEU A 41 5.82 8.80 8.48
C LEU A 41 6.36 7.70 7.56
N LEU A 42 7.68 7.50 7.53
CA LEU A 42 8.31 6.41 6.78
C LEU A 42 7.97 5.05 7.39
N ALA A 43 7.92 4.95 8.72
CA ALA A 43 7.52 3.74 9.42
C ALA A 43 6.05 3.39 9.15
N GLU A 44 5.14 4.36 9.23
CA GLU A 44 3.72 4.20 8.88
C GLU A 44 3.56 3.72 7.43
N LEU A 45 4.23 4.37 6.48
CA LEU A 45 4.20 3.97 5.07
C LEU A 45 4.73 2.55 4.86
N CYS A 46 5.78 2.16 5.57
CA CYS A 46 6.36 0.82 5.54
C CYS A 46 5.36 -0.22 6.04
N GLU A 47 4.67 0.06 7.15
CA GLU A 47 3.63 -0.81 7.72
C GLU A 47 2.44 -0.97 6.76
N GLU A 48 1.92 0.13 6.22
CA GLU A 48 0.81 0.11 5.26
C GLU A 48 1.18 -0.68 3.99
N THR A 49 2.41 -0.49 3.49
CA THR A 49 2.94 -1.23 2.33
C THR A 49 3.02 -2.73 2.62
N ASN A 50 3.40 -3.10 3.83
CA ASN A 50 3.47 -4.50 4.26
C ASN A 50 2.08 -5.14 4.37
N ILE A 51 1.11 -4.43 4.96
CA ILE A 51 -0.28 -4.87 5.04
C ILE A 51 -0.84 -5.11 3.63
N LEU A 52 -0.60 -4.18 2.70
CA LEU A 52 -1.01 -4.33 1.31
C LEU A 52 -0.34 -5.53 0.64
N GLY A 53 0.95 -5.74 0.86
CA GLY A 53 1.68 -6.92 0.37
C GLY A 53 1.07 -8.23 0.86
N ASN A 54 0.80 -8.34 2.17
CA ASN A 54 0.19 -9.52 2.78
C ASN A 54 -1.22 -9.79 2.23
N LEU A 55 -2.01 -8.74 2.02
CA LEU A 55 -3.34 -8.83 1.41
C LEU A 55 -3.27 -9.38 -0.02
N ILE A 56 -2.34 -8.85 -0.82
CA ILE A 56 -2.09 -9.29 -2.19
C ILE A 56 -1.69 -10.77 -2.21
N ASP A 57 -0.77 -11.17 -1.32
CA ASP A 57 -0.31 -12.55 -1.21
C ASP A 57 -1.45 -13.49 -0.82
N ALA A 58 -2.32 -13.08 0.10
CA ALA A 58 -3.51 -13.84 0.46
C ALA A 58 -4.47 -14.03 -0.73
N PHE A 59 -4.74 -12.98 -1.51
CA PHE A 59 -5.57 -13.09 -2.72
C PHE A 59 -4.90 -13.93 -3.82
N LEU A 60 -3.57 -13.88 -3.94
CA LEU A 60 -2.83 -14.73 -4.86
C LEU A 60 -2.91 -16.22 -4.51
N GLN A 61 -3.28 -16.60 -3.29
CA GLN A 61 -3.53 -18.00 -2.94
C GLN A 61 -4.93 -18.49 -3.37
N LEU A 62 -5.87 -17.57 -3.64
CA LEU A 62 -7.21 -17.93 -4.09
C LEU A 62 -7.19 -18.40 -5.55
N ASN A 63 -8.08 -19.34 -5.91
CA ASN A 63 -8.24 -19.74 -7.30
C ASN A 63 -8.94 -18.64 -8.13
N THR A 64 -8.74 -18.65 -9.45
CA THR A 64 -9.30 -17.64 -10.36
C THR A 64 -10.84 -17.54 -10.28
N PRO A 65 -11.61 -18.64 -10.21
CA PRO A 65 -13.06 -18.56 -9.97
C PRO A 65 -13.44 -17.77 -8.71
N THR A 66 -12.76 -17.99 -7.58
CA THR A 66 -13.01 -17.26 -6.34
C THR A 66 -12.73 -15.77 -6.49
N LEU A 67 -11.64 -15.39 -7.16
CA LEU A 67 -11.34 -13.97 -7.43
C LEU A 67 -12.42 -13.32 -8.32
N ILE A 68 -12.93 -14.05 -9.32
CA ILE A 68 -14.04 -13.57 -10.16
C ILE A 68 -15.30 -13.34 -9.31
N THR A 69 -15.63 -14.27 -8.41
CA THR A 69 -16.77 -14.11 -7.49
C THR A 69 -16.61 -12.86 -6.62
N ILE A 70 -15.41 -12.63 -6.07
CA ILE A 70 -15.12 -11.44 -5.26
C ILE A 70 -15.30 -10.16 -6.10
N ASN A 71 -14.81 -10.13 -7.33
CA ASN A 71 -14.97 -8.98 -8.21
C ASN A 71 -16.45 -8.67 -8.51
N ILE A 72 -17.28 -9.70 -8.71
CA ILE A 72 -18.72 -9.54 -8.90
C ILE A 72 -19.37 -8.96 -7.64
N LEU A 73 -19.02 -9.46 -6.45
CA LEU A 73 -19.55 -8.94 -5.19
C LEU A 73 -19.18 -7.47 -4.99
N LEU A 74 -17.93 -7.09 -5.22
CA LEU A 74 -17.47 -5.70 -5.14
C LEU A 74 -18.22 -4.81 -6.15
N THR A 75 -18.47 -5.31 -7.35
CA THR A 75 -19.24 -4.58 -8.38
C THR A 75 -20.68 -4.34 -7.93
N ASN A 76 -21.33 -5.34 -7.35
CA ASN A 76 -22.69 -5.21 -6.84
C ASN A 76 -22.76 -4.21 -5.69
N GLU A 77 -21.78 -4.24 -4.78
CA GLU A 77 -21.72 -3.31 -3.65
C GLU A 77 -21.49 -1.87 -4.13
N LEU A 78 -20.60 -1.66 -5.10
CA LEU A 78 -20.35 -0.35 -5.71
C LEU A 78 -21.56 0.19 -6.50
N ASN A 79 -22.38 -0.69 -7.06
CA ASN A 79 -23.60 -0.34 -7.77
C ASN A 79 -24.82 -0.20 -6.84
N SER A 80 -24.73 -0.65 -5.60
CA SER A 80 -25.72 -0.32 -4.58
C SER A 80 -25.65 1.19 -4.32
N ASN A 81 -26.78 1.84 -4.01
CA ASN A 81 -26.85 3.27 -3.70
C ASN A 81 -26.14 3.59 -2.36
N ASN A 82 -24.82 3.38 -2.30
CA ASN A 82 -24.00 3.67 -1.15
C ASN A 82 -23.62 5.15 -1.18
N ASN A 83 -24.21 5.92 -0.27
CA ASN A 83 -24.00 7.36 -0.17
C ASN A 83 -22.69 7.72 0.55
N ASN A 84 -21.93 6.73 1.05
CA ASN A 84 -20.67 6.98 1.74
C ASN A 84 -19.49 7.03 0.74
N LYS A 85 -19.10 8.25 0.38
CA LYS A 85 -18.00 8.52 -0.55
C LYS A 85 -16.69 7.79 -0.19
N LYS A 86 -16.32 7.74 1.10
CA LYS A 86 -15.06 7.12 1.53
C LYS A 86 -15.09 5.61 1.33
N VAL A 87 -16.19 4.97 1.70
CA VAL A 87 -16.39 3.52 1.49
C VAL A 87 -16.35 3.18 0.00
N THR A 88 -16.96 4.01 -0.85
CA THR A 88 -16.93 3.82 -2.30
C THR A 88 -15.51 3.92 -2.86
N GLU A 89 -14.72 4.89 -2.40
CA GLU A 89 -13.31 5.02 -2.80
C GLU A 89 -12.47 3.81 -2.38
N ASP A 90 -12.64 3.34 -1.14
CA ASP A 90 -11.94 2.15 -0.63
C ASP A 90 -12.32 0.89 -1.43
N LEU A 91 -13.61 0.68 -1.70
CA LEU A 91 -14.10 -0.46 -2.49
C LEU A 91 -13.59 -0.42 -3.94
N LEU A 92 -13.44 0.76 -4.54
CA LEU A 92 -12.86 0.90 -5.88
C LEU A 92 -11.39 0.48 -5.91
N ILE A 93 -10.62 0.80 -4.86
CA ILE A 93 -9.22 0.37 -4.74
C ILE A 93 -9.15 -1.16 -4.61
N PHE A 94 -9.96 -1.74 -3.71
CA PHE A 94 -10.05 -3.21 -3.56
C PHE A 94 -10.41 -3.89 -4.87
N LYS A 95 -11.38 -3.35 -5.60
CA LYS A 95 -11.79 -3.88 -6.91
C LYS A 95 -10.65 -3.88 -7.91
N LYS A 96 -9.91 -2.77 -8.03
CA LYS A 96 -8.73 -2.69 -8.92
C LYS A 96 -7.68 -3.74 -8.59
N ILE A 97 -7.39 -3.97 -7.31
CA ILE A 97 -6.45 -5.00 -6.87
C ILE A 97 -6.92 -6.38 -7.34
N VAL A 98 -8.19 -6.73 -7.11
CA VAL A 98 -8.74 -8.03 -7.52
C VAL A 98 -8.71 -8.20 -9.03
N GLU A 99 -9.02 -7.16 -9.81
CA GLU A 99 -8.97 -7.19 -11.27
C GLU A 99 -7.55 -7.45 -11.81
N GLU A 100 -6.55 -6.75 -11.28
CA GLU A 100 -5.13 -6.99 -11.62
C GLU A 100 -4.70 -8.42 -11.27
N LEU A 101 -5.14 -8.95 -10.13
CA LEU A 101 -4.83 -10.32 -9.72
C LEU A 101 -5.47 -11.37 -10.62
N ILE A 102 -6.69 -11.13 -11.11
CA ILE A 102 -7.34 -11.99 -12.10
C ILE A 102 -6.53 -11.99 -13.41
N LEU A 103 -6.04 -10.82 -13.85
CA LEU A 103 -5.23 -10.70 -15.07
C LEU A 103 -3.90 -11.45 -14.93
N LEU A 104 -3.23 -11.37 -13.78
CA LEU A 104 -1.96 -12.05 -13.52
C LEU A 104 -2.06 -13.58 -13.50
N LYS A 105 -3.24 -14.14 -13.23
CA LYS A 105 -3.49 -15.59 -13.13
C LYS A 105 -4.06 -16.23 -14.39
N LYS A 106 -4.39 -15.44 -15.41
CA LYS A 106 -4.85 -15.93 -16.71
C LYS A 106 -3.67 -16.18 -17.64
#